data_AF-A0A7H1Q3U9-F1
#
_entry.id   AF-A0A7H1Q3U9-F1
#
_cell.length_a   1.000
_cell.length_b   1.000
_cell.length_c   1.000
_cell.angle_alpha   90.00
_cell.angle_beta   90.00
_cell.angle_gamma   90.00
#
_symmetry.space_group_name_H-M   'P 1'
#
loop_
_entity.id
_entity.type
_entity.pdbx_description
1 polymer ?
#
loop_
_entity_poly.entity_id
_entity_poly.type
_entity_poly.pdbx_seq_one_letter_code
_entity_poly.pdbx_strand_id
1 'polypeptide(L)'
;MTPRAVLVKWILGDCWRCDGTGLLVTWVGPAQIDGQHAPIYLCHCCLAAIEQRALQYFLAHYPDDALPPVVVHPYLPPAPPERKPMDQQNRPAQPLQVVAITLSSFGIRASANGRTGLDAWRIIRKRHPRVTWVAGAYALLFTGLVVLAAARLMT
;
A
#
# COMPACT_ATOMS: atom_id res chain seq x y z
N MET A 1 -5.54 26.31 -27.08
CA MET A 1 -5.01 25.05 -26.53
C MET A 1 -4.90 25.25 -25.03
N THR A 2 -5.95 24.91 -24.29
CA THR A 2 -6.09 25.24 -22.85
C THR A 2 -5.68 23.99 -22.06
N PRO A 3 -4.67 24.03 -21.18
CA PRO A 3 -4.38 22.87 -20.35
C PRO A 3 -5.58 22.60 -19.44
N ARG A 4 -6.06 21.35 -19.47
CA ARG A 4 -7.06 20.84 -18.51
C ARG A 4 -6.48 21.03 -17.11
N ALA A 5 -6.94 22.07 -16.41
CA ALA A 5 -6.64 22.27 -15.01
C ALA A 5 -7.28 21.13 -14.22
N VAL A 6 -6.50 20.08 -13.95
CA VAL A 6 -6.75 19.25 -12.77
C VAL A 6 -6.76 20.23 -11.61
N LEU A 7 -7.86 20.28 -10.86
CA LEU A 7 -8.08 21.19 -9.74
C LEU A 7 -7.13 20.83 -8.58
N VAL A 8 -5.86 21.13 -8.75
CA VAL A 8 -4.81 20.95 -7.76
C VAL A 8 -4.98 22.07 -6.73
N LYS A 9 -5.38 21.70 -5.50
CA LYS A 9 -5.58 22.67 -4.42
C LYS A 9 -4.21 23.09 -3.87
N TRP A 10 -3.93 24.40 -3.94
CA TRP A 10 -2.76 25.01 -3.31
C TRP A 10 -3.17 25.61 -1.97
N ILE A 11 -2.37 25.36 -0.94
CA ILE A 11 -2.54 25.90 0.42
C ILE A 11 -1.24 26.55 0.88
N LEU A 12 -1.32 27.50 1.81
CA LEU A 12 -0.13 28.01 2.47
C LEU A 12 0.34 26.97 3.51
N GLY A 13 1.62 26.63 3.49
CA GLY A 13 2.19 25.66 4.43
C GLY A 13 3.68 25.43 4.19
N ASP A 14 4.17 24.30 4.70
CA ASP A 14 5.59 23.98 4.64
C ASP A 14 5.87 22.98 3.52
N CYS A 15 6.96 23.21 2.78
CA CYS A 15 7.41 22.30 1.74
C CYS A 15 8.28 21.20 2.35
N TRP A 16 7.82 19.96 2.26
CA TRP A 16 8.47 18.80 2.90
C TRP A 16 9.76 18.34 2.20
N ARG A 17 10.18 19.03 1.14
CA ARG A 17 11.39 18.71 0.37
C ARG A 17 12.50 19.74 0.54
N CYS A 18 12.16 21.02 0.65
CA CYS A 18 13.15 22.09 0.82
C CYS A 18 13.06 22.75 2.19
N ASP A 19 12.22 22.24 3.09
CA ASP A 19 11.95 22.75 4.44
C ASP A 19 11.55 24.24 4.48
N GLY A 20 11.08 24.77 3.35
CA GLY A 20 10.65 26.15 3.22
C GLY A 20 9.27 26.33 3.84
N THR A 21 9.12 27.33 4.72
CA THR A 21 7.87 27.60 5.43
C THR A 21 7.08 28.74 4.78
N GLY A 22 5.76 28.74 4.98
CA GLY A 22 4.88 29.80 4.46
C GLY A 22 4.82 29.87 2.92
N LEU A 23 5.07 28.76 2.25
CA LEU A 23 5.03 28.66 0.79
C LEU A 23 3.66 28.15 0.32
N LEU A 24 3.31 28.48 -0.92
CA LEU A 24 2.20 27.82 -1.60
C LEU A 24 2.62 26.39 -1.95
N VAL A 25 1.99 25.43 -1.27
CA VAL A 25 2.24 24.00 -1.40
C VAL A 25 0.98 23.27 -1.85
N THR A 26 1.16 22.14 -2.53
CA THR A 26 0.05 21.26 -2.91
C THR A 26 0.29 19.83 -2.44
N TRP A 27 -0.79 19.09 -2.24
CA TRP A 27 -0.76 17.69 -1.86
C TRP A 27 -0.35 16.84 -3.07
N VAL A 28 0.70 16.05 -2.92
CA VAL A 28 1.27 15.22 -4.00
C VAL A 28 0.91 13.74 -3.84
N GLY A 29 0.70 13.30 -2.60
CA GLY A 29 0.34 11.92 -2.30
C GLY A 29 0.59 11.58 -0.82
N PRO A 30 0.16 10.40 -0.36
CA PRO A 30 0.45 9.94 0.97
C PRO A 30 1.86 9.32 1.05
N ALA A 31 2.68 9.82 1.97
CA ALA A 31 3.82 9.08 2.50
C ALA A 31 3.29 7.94 3.38
N GLN A 32 3.90 6.77 3.29
CA GLN A 32 3.68 5.69 4.25
C GLN A 32 4.90 5.52 5.14
N ILE A 33 4.68 5.61 6.45
CA ILE A 33 5.69 5.38 7.48
C ILE A 33 5.03 4.51 8.55
N ASP A 34 5.58 3.33 8.82
CA ASP A 34 5.09 2.40 9.85
C ASP A 34 3.59 2.08 9.77
N GLY A 35 3.05 1.98 8.55
CA GLY A 35 1.62 1.74 8.32
C GLY A 35 0.71 2.95 8.57
N GLN A 36 1.28 4.09 8.92
CA GLN A 36 0.59 5.37 8.98
C GLN A 36 0.76 6.13 7.66
N HIS A 37 -0.27 6.89 7.28
CA HIS A 37 -0.26 7.76 6.11
C HIS A 37 -0.06 9.21 6.56
N ALA A 38 0.93 9.87 5.98
CA ALA A 38 1.18 11.29 6.16
C ALA A 38 1.03 12.02 4.80
N PRO A 39 0.37 13.18 4.72
CA PRO A 39 0.25 13.91 3.46
C PRO A 39 1.58 14.57 3.07
N ILE A 40 2.09 14.33 1.86
CA ILE A 40 3.27 15.03 1.35
C ILE A 40 2.82 16.33 0.66
N TYR A 41 3.36 17.45 1.13
CA TYR A 41 3.14 18.77 0.54
C TYR A 41 4.42 19.31 -0.11
N LEU A 42 4.32 19.77 -1.35
CA LEU A 42 5.45 20.35 -2.09
C LEU A 42 5.11 21.74 -2.63
N CYS A 43 6.09 22.66 -2.55
CA CYS A 43 6.00 23.94 -3.26
C CYS A 43 6.15 23.75 -4.77
N HIS A 44 5.74 24.75 -5.55
CA HIS A 44 5.77 24.69 -7.02
C HIS A 44 7.15 24.28 -7.59
N CYS A 45 8.23 24.86 -7.09
CA CYS A 45 9.59 24.54 -7.55
C CYS A 45 9.98 23.09 -7.23
N CYS A 46 9.61 22.60 -6.05
CA CYS A 46 9.90 21.23 -5.64
C CYS A 46 9.04 20.20 -6.36
N LEU A 47 7.79 20.53 -6.68
CA LEU A 47 6.92 19.68 -7.49
C LEU A 47 7.53 19.48 -8.89
N ALA A 48 7.83 20.58 -9.59
CA ALA A 48 8.41 20.55 -10.93
C ALA A 48 9.72 19.73 -10.99
N ALA A 49 10.58 19.87 -9.97
CA ALA A 49 11.83 19.13 -9.93
C ALA A 49 11.65 17.62 -9.60
N ILE A 50 10.54 17.20 -8.97
CA ILE A 50 10.23 15.77 -8.81
C ILE A 50 9.64 15.21 -10.11
N GLU A 51 8.74 15.95 -10.77
CA GLU A 51 8.18 15.56 -12.06
C GLU A 51 9.27 15.35 -13.11
N GLN A 52 10.26 16.26 -13.16
CA GLN A 52 11.39 16.12 -14.06
C GLN A 52 12.24 14.86 -13.77
N ARG A 53 12.47 14.53 -12.50
CA ARG A 53 13.18 13.29 -12.13
C ARG A 53 12.39 12.04 -12.49
N ALA A 54 11.08 12.05 -12.26
CA ALA A 54 10.21 10.95 -12.65
C ALA A 54 10.24 10.74 -14.17
N LEU A 55 10.12 11.82 -14.94
CA LEU A 55 10.23 11.77 -16.40
C LEU A 55 11.57 11.19 -16.85
N GLN A 56 12.69 11.67 -16.29
CA GLN A 56 14.02 11.13 -16.60
C GLN A 56 14.13 9.63 -16.29
N TYR A 57 13.60 9.20 -15.14
CA TYR A 57 13.55 7.79 -14.78
C TYR A 57 12.75 6.98 -15.80
N PHE A 58 11.56 7.45 -16.20
CA PHE A 58 10.73 6.77 -17.19
C PHE A 58 11.40 6.69 -18.55
N LEU A 59 11.99 7.78 -19.06
CA LEU A 59 12.71 7.77 -20.32
C LEU A 59 13.90 6.79 -20.31
N ALA A 60 14.57 6.64 -19.16
CA ALA A 60 15.70 5.73 -19.01
C ALA A 60 15.28 4.25 -18.86
N HIS A 61 14.12 3.96 -18.27
CA HIS A 61 13.71 2.58 -17.90
C HIS A 61 12.56 2.02 -18.75
N TYR A 62 11.80 2.89 -19.41
CA TYR A 62 10.67 2.57 -20.29
C TYR A 62 10.81 3.37 -21.58
N PRO A 63 11.79 3.03 -22.44
CA PRO A 63 11.77 3.51 -23.82
C PRO A 63 10.44 3.09 -24.47
N ASP A 64 9.87 3.95 -25.32
CA ASP A 64 8.49 3.90 -25.86
C ASP A 64 8.03 2.52 -26.38
N ASP A 65 8.96 1.62 -26.71
CA ASP A 65 8.71 0.27 -27.22
C ASP A 65 8.08 -0.70 -26.19
N ALA A 66 8.06 -0.34 -24.89
CA ALA A 66 7.58 -1.19 -23.80
C ALA A 66 6.19 -0.81 -23.25
N LEU A 67 5.57 0.27 -23.72
CA LEU A 67 4.20 0.61 -23.32
C LEU A 67 3.22 -0.25 -24.12
N PRO A 68 2.33 -1.05 -23.48
CA PRO A 68 1.15 -1.51 -24.18
C PRO A 68 0.43 -0.26 -24.71
N PRO A 69 -0.16 -0.31 -25.92
CA PRO A 69 -0.82 0.85 -26.51
C PRO A 69 -1.71 1.48 -25.45
N VAL A 70 -1.53 2.79 -25.20
CA VAL A 70 -2.41 3.53 -24.29
C VAL A 70 -3.83 3.30 -24.82
N VAL A 71 -4.57 2.41 -24.18
CA VAL A 71 -5.98 2.22 -24.46
C VAL A 71 -6.64 3.45 -23.88
N VAL A 72 -6.68 4.51 -24.67
CA VAL A 72 -7.55 5.64 -24.44
C VAL A 72 -8.96 5.07 -24.53
N HIS A 73 -9.51 4.60 -23.40
CA HIS A 73 -10.94 4.36 -23.33
C HIS A 73 -11.60 5.70 -23.66
N PRO A 74 -12.36 5.80 -24.76
CA PRO A 74 -13.15 6.99 -25.01
C PRO A 74 -13.97 7.23 -23.74
N TYR A 75 -13.82 8.41 -23.14
CA TYR A 75 -14.70 8.82 -22.07
C TYR A 75 -16.09 8.94 -22.69
N LEU A 76 -16.85 7.83 -22.66
CA LEU A 76 -18.27 7.88 -22.87
C LEU A 76 -18.80 8.52 -21.59
N PRO A 77 -19.37 9.75 -21.63
CA PRO A 77 -20.01 10.30 -20.45
C PRO A 77 -20.97 9.23 -19.93
N PRO A 78 -20.90 8.87 -18.64
CA PRO A 78 -21.82 7.88 -18.11
C PRO A 78 -23.22 8.37 -18.46
N ALA A 79 -24.03 7.49 -19.08
CA ALA A 79 -25.44 7.78 -19.32
C ALA A 79 -26.01 8.37 -18.02
N PRO A 80 -26.87 9.42 -18.07
CA PRO A 80 -27.48 9.98 -16.88
C PRO A 80 -27.92 8.83 -15.98
N PRO A 81 -27.48 8.79 -14.72
CA PRO A 81 -27.69 7.61 -13.90
C PRO A 81 -29.18 7.35 -13.84
N GLU A 82 -29.62 6.28 -14.51
CA GLU A 82 -30.97 5.75 -14.36
C GLU A 82 -31.07 5.37 -12.89
N ARG A 83 -31.79 6.21 -12.12
CA ARG A 83 -32.03 6.00 -10.69
C ARG A 83 -32.90 4.76 -10.55
N LYS A 84 -32.27 3.58 -10.60
CA LYS A 84 -32.89 2.36 -10.10
C LYS A 84 -33.05 2.53 -8.58
N PRO A 85 -34.25 2.28 -8.03
CA PRO A 85 -34.46 2.34 -6.60
C PRO A 85 -33.40 1.48 -5.90
N MET A 86 -32.87 2.05 -4.83
CA MET A 86 -31.70 1.64 -4.08
C MET A 86 -31.67 0.13 -3.80
N ASP A 87 -30.89 -0.62 -4.59
CA ASP A 87 -30.40 -1.94 -4.20
C ASP A 87 -28.92 -1.78 -3.80
N GLN A 88 -28.71 -1.15 -2.63
CA GLN A 88 -27.40 -0.78 -2.11
C GLN A 88 -26.70 -1.93 -1.34
N GLN A 89 -27.27 -3.13 -1.32
CA GLN A 89 -26.84 -4.14 -0.36
C GLN A 89 -25.99 -5.29 -0.95
N ASN A 90 -25.69 -5.31 -2.25
CA ASN A 90 -24.96 -6.46 -2.81
C ASN A 90 -23.96 -6.11 -3.93
N ARG A 91 -23.05 -5.17 -3.67
CA ARG A 91 -21.80 -5.10 -4.43
C ARG A 91 -20.73 -5.77 -3.55
N PRO A 92 -20.23 -6.97 -3.87
CA PRO A 92 -19.15 -7.57 -3.09
C PRO A 92 -17.98 -6.59 -3.11
N ALA A 93 -17.57 -6.16 -1.92
CA ALA A 93 -16.40 -5.32 -1.74
C ALA A 93 -15.24 -5.96 -2.51
N GLN A 94 -14.78 -5.30 -3.56
CA GLN A 94 -13.61 -5.75 -4.30
C GLN A 94 -12.46 -5.81 -3.28
N PRO A 95 -11.85 -6.99 -3.04
CA PRO A 95 -10.72 -7.06 -2.14
C PRO A 95 -9.55 -6.39 -2.87
N LEU A 96 -9.34 -5.11 -2.62
CA LEU A 96 -8.05 -4.50 -2.89
C LEU A 96 -7.06 -5.24 -2.00
N GLN A 97 -6.38 -6.22 -2.61
CA GLN A 97 -5.40 -7.08 -1.98
C GLN A 97 -4.14 -6.23 -1.77
N VAL A 98 -4.18 -5.37 -0.76
CA VAL A 98 -3.04 -4.56 -0.36
C VAL A 98 -2.08 -5.47 0.38
N VAL A 99 -1.05 -5.95 -0.33
CA VAL A 99 0.04 -6.73 0.25
C VAL A 99 1.04 -5.73 0.82
N ALA A 100 0.91 -5.41 2.11
CA ALA A 100 1.94 -4.66 2.82
C ALA A 100 3.05 -5.63 3.27
N ILE A 101 4.24 -5.47 2.69
CA ILE A 101 5.44 -6.18 3.12
C ILE A 101 6.21 -5.22 4.02
N THR A 102 6.19 -5.46 5.33
CA THR A 102 7.00 -4.70 6.27
C THR A 102 8.33 -5.42 6.45
N LEU A 103 9.42 -4.78 6.04
CA LEU A 103 10.78 -5.24 6.34
C LEU A 103 11.25 -4.52 7.61
N SER A 104 11.48 -5.26 8.69
CA SER A 104 12.13 -4.74 9.89
C SER A 104 13.27 -5.66 10.32
N SER A 105 14.13 -5.15 11.22
CA SER A 105 15.26 -5.89 11.80
C SER A 105 14.87 -7.15 12.59
N PHE A 106 13.57 -7.35 12.85
CA PHE A 106 13.00 -8.56 13.46
C PHE A 106 12.39 -9.55 12.46
N GLY A 107 12.67 -9.38 11.16
CA GLY A 107 12.28 -10.29 10.10
C GLY A 107 11.13 -9.78 9.23
N ILE A 108 10.92 -10.48 8.10
CA ILE A 108 9.90 -10.14 7.10
C ILE A 108 8.53 -10.58 7.66
N ARG A 109 7.61 -9.63 7.91
CA ARG A 109 6.20 -9.95 8.15
C ARG A 109 5.36 -9.37 7.02
N ALA A 110 4.77 -10.25 6.21
CA ALA A 110 3.72 -9.90 5.28
C ALA A 110 2.37 -9.94 6.02
N SER A 111 1.74 -8.79 6.21
CA SER A 111 0.42 -8.68 6.84
C SER A 111 -0.63 -8.47 5.75
N ALA A 112 -1.33 -9.54 5.37
CA ALA A 112 -2.58 -9.45 4.64
C ALA A 112 -3.72 -9.57 5.65
N ASN A 113 -4.74 -8.69 5.56
CA ASN A 113 -5.88 -8.56 6.49
C ASN A 113 -6.23 -9.84 7.27
N GLY A 114 -6.38 -9.75 8.60
CA GLY A 114 -6.46 -10.89 9.55
C GLY A 114 -7.48 -12.02 9.30
N ARG A 115 -8.34 -11.95 8.28
CA ARG A 115 -9.11 -13.09 7.77
C ARG A 115 -8.25 -14.11 7.02
N THR A 116 -7.18 -13.67 6.35
CA THR A 116 -6.39 -14.52 5.44
C THR A 116 -5.52 -15.55 6.18
N GLY A 117 -5.13 -15.29 7.44
CA GLY A 117 -4.27 -16.21 8.20
C GLY A 117 -4.93 -17.56 8.51
N LEU A 118 -6.19 -17.55 8.95
CA LEU A 118 -6.95 -18.77 9.22
C LEU A 118 -7.31 -19.52 7.94
N ASP A 119 -7.62 -18.80 6.85
CA ASP A 119 -7.94 -19.39 5.56
C ASP A 119 -6.71 -19.99 4.87
N ALA A 120 -5.57 -19.30 4.89
CA ALA A 120 -4.29 -19.83 4.41
C ALA A 120 -3.87 -21.07 5.22
N TRP A 121 -4.04 -21.04 6.54
CA TRP A 121 -3.74 -22.20 7.37
C TRP A 121 -4.68 -23.38 7.10
N ARG A 122 -5.96 -23.12 6.82
CA ARG A 122 -6.92 -24.17 6.41
C ARG A 122 -6.52 -24.84 5.10
N ILE A 123 -5.94 -24.08 4.15
CA ILE A 123 -5.42 -24.60 2.88
C ILE A 123 -4.13 -25.41 3.09
N ILE A 124 -3.18 -24.89 3.88
CA ILE A 124 -1.91 -25.57 4.18
C ILE A 124 -2.16 -26.89 4.91
N ARG A 125 -3.07 -26.90 5.90
CA ARG A 125 -3.46 -28.12 6.65
C ARG A 125 -4.02 -29.21 5.74
N LYS A 126 -4.82 -28.84 4.72
CA LYS A 126 -5.39 -29.81 3.77
C LYS A 126 -4.35 -30.39 2.82
N ARG A 127 -3.36 -29.61 2.41
CA ARG A 127 -2.37 -30.02 1.40
C ARG A 127 -1.16 -30.76 2.00
N HIS A 128 -0.76 -30.45 3.24
CA HIS A 128 0.45 -31.02 3.87
C HIS A 128 0.26 -31.38 5.36
N PRO A 129 -0.29 -32.57 5.68
CA PRO A 129 -0.57 -32.98 7.07
C PRO A 129 0.68 -33.24 7.91
N ARG A 130 1.83 -33.55 7.29
CA ARG A 130 3.09 -33.73 8.01
C ARG A 130 3.67 -32.40 8.52
N VAL A 131 3.47 -31.31 7.78
CA VAL A 131 3.97 -29.97 8.16
C VAL A 131 3.26 -29.45 9.40
N THR A 132 1.97 -29.79 9.58
CA THR A 132 1.23 -29.40 10.78
C THR A 132 1.74 -30.09 12.05
N TRP A 133 2.19 -31.35 11.96
CA TRP A 133 2.81 -32.04 13.10
C TRP A 133 4.15 -31.42 13.50
N VAL A 134 4.98 -31.08 12.51
CA VAL A 134 6.28 -30.42 12.75
C VAL A 134 6.10 -29.04 13.39
N ALA A 135 5.15 -28.24 12.88
CA ALA A 135 4.86 -26.93 13.45
C ALA A 135 4.34 -27.03 14.90
N GLY A 136 3.48 -28.02 15.19
CA GLY A 136 3.00 -28.28 16.56
C GLY A 136 4.11 -28.74 17.51
N ALA A 137 4.97 -29.67 17.08
CA ALA A 137 6.10 -30.14 17.88
C ALA A 137 7.10 -29.00 18.18
N TYR A 138 7.37 -28.15 17.18
CA TYR A 138 8.25 -26.99 17.35
C TYR A 138 7.67 -25.97 18.33
N ALA A 139 6.36 -25.71 18.27
CA ALA A 139 5.68 -24.82 19.21
C ALA A 139 5.75 -25.34 20.66
N LEU A 140 5.57 -26.65 20.86
CA LEU A 140 5.68 -27.29 22.18
C LEU A 140 7.11 -27.27 22.73
N LEU A 141 8.12 -27.50 21.89
CA LEU A 141 9.53 -27.36 22.29
C LEU A 141 9.85 -25.92 22.70
N PHE A 142 9.36 -24.95 21.92
CA PHE A 142 9.61 -23.54 22.19
C PHE A 142 8.94 -23.08 23.50
N THR A 143 7.69 -23.47 23.75
CA THR A 143 7.03 -23.17 25.03
C THR A 143 7.73 -23.84 26.21
N GLY A 144 8.16 -25.09 26.07
CA GLY A 144 8.95 -25.78 27.09
C GLY A 144 10.26 -25.06 27.42
N LEU A 145 11.01 -24.62 26.40
CA LEU A 145 12.24 -23.84 26.57
C LEU A 145 12.00 -22.51 27.27
N VAL A 146 10.95 -21.77 26.91
CA VAL A 146 10.60 -20.50 27.55
C VAL A 146 10.24 -20.71 29.02
N VAL A 147 9.46 -21.75 29.34
CA VAL A 147 9.10 -22.08 30.73
C VAL A 147 10.34 -22.48 31.54
N LEU A 148 11.23 -23.29 30.97
CA LEU A 148 12.51 -23.65 31.61
C LEU A 148 13.39 -22.43 31.86
N ALA A 149 13.51 -21.53 30.87
CA ALA A 149 14.27 -20.29 31.02
C ALA A 149 13.67 -19.37 32.09
N ALA A 150 12.34 -19.24 32.14
CA ALA A 150 11.64 -18.46 33.15
C ALA A 150 11.81 -19.07 34.56
N ALA A 151 11.69 -20.39 34.70
CA ALA A 151 11.91 -21.08 35.97
C ALA A 151 13.34 -20.91 36.48
N ARG A 152 14.33 -20.94 35.57
CA ARG A 152 15.74 -20.68 35.86
C ARG A 152 16.05 -19.23 36.20
N LEU A 153 15.23 -18.26 35.76
CA LEU A 153 15.35 -16.86 36.16
C LEU A 153 14.76 -16.59 37.56
N MET A 154 13.87 -17.47 38.04
CA MET A 154 13.18 -17.34 39.32
C MET A 154 13.84 -18.14 40.46
N THR A 155 14.89 -18.92 40.17
CA THR A 155 15.71 -19.67 41.14
C THR A 155 17.05 -19.01 41.31
#